data_AF-A0A1X7SU66-F1
#
_entry.id   AF-A0A1X7SU66-F1
#
_cell.length_a   1.000
_cell.length_b   1.000
_cell.length_c   1.000
_cell.angle_alpha   90.00
_cell.angle_beta   90.00
_cell.angle_gamma   90.00
#
_symmetry.space_group_name_H-M   'P 1'
#
loop_
_entity.id
_entity.type
_entity.pdbx_description
1 polymer ?
#
loop_
_entity_poly.entity_id
_entity_poly.type
_entity_poly.pdbx_seq_one_letter_code
_entity_poly.pdbx_strand_id
1 'polypeptide(L)'
;HEDKKLYLCPRKVSTVLCVHDVANDTDSSTNDDGGGGSTPCVSPWCGEKCELLNCDETDCNGNGVCTNGSCKCKAGWYGSLCEKFCPHNRYGPGCEYSCYCNDNGACHHVTGSCICNTGYTGPHCMERI
;
A
#
# COMPACT_ATOMS: atom_id res chain seq x y z
N HIS A 1 -24.20 -30.07 -13.47
CA HIS A 1 -22.77 -29.73 -13.55
C HIS A 1 -22.77 -28.23 -13.81
N GLU A 2 -22.77 -27.45 -12.73
CA GLU A 2 -23.20 -26.04 -12.81
C GLU A 2 -22.28 -25.16 -11.95
N ASP A 3 -22.05 -24.00 -12.50
CA ASP A 3 -20.95 -23.05 -12.29
C ASP A 3 -20.77 -22.61 -10.84
N LYS A 4 -19.56 -22.87 -10.32
CA LYS A 4 -19.10 -22.35 -9.01
C LYS A 4 -18.96 -20.84 -9.10
N LYS A 5 -19.84 -20.11 -8.40
CA LYS A 5 -19.88 -18.64 -8.33
C LYS A 5 -18.54 -18.07 -7.87
N LEU A 6 -18.08 -17.10 -8.66
CA LEU A 6 -16.77 -16.46 -8.66
C LEU A 6 -16.39 -15.77 -7.35
N TYR A 7 -15.11 -15.83 -7.04
CA TYR A 7 -14.41 -14.92 -6.12
C TYR A 7 -14.32 -13.54 -6.75
N LEU A 8 -15.24 -12.67 -6.38
CA LEU A 8 -15.28 -11.30 -6.88
C LEU A 8 -14.36 -10.44 -6.01
N CYS A 9 -13.16 -10.17 -6.52
CA CYS A 9 -12.41 -8.97 -6.11
C CYS A 9 -13.28 -7.75 -6.44
N PRO A 10 -13.50 -6.82 -5.49
CA PRO A 10 -14.29 -5.63 -5.74
C PRO A 10 -13.49 -4.69 -6.65
N ARG A 11 -13.68 -4.80 -7.96
CA ARG A 11 -13.55 -3.62 -8.83
C ARG A 11 -14.83 -2.84 -8.68
N LYS A 12 -14.74 -1.59 -8.21
CA LYS A 12 -15.85 -0.64 -8.14
C LYS A 12 -16.47 -0.46 -9.53
N VAL A 13 -17.51 -1.22 -9.84
CA VAL A 13 -18.68 -0.71 -10.53
C VAL A 13 -19.81 -0.64 -9.53
N SER A 14 -20.28 0.60 -9.38
CA SER A 14 -21.31 1.13 -8.49
C SER A 14 -22.54 0.24 -8.24
N THR A 15 -22.96 0.29 -6.98
CA THR A 15 -24.36 0.31 -6.53
C THR A 15 -25.23 -0.86 -6.93
N VAL A 16 -25.20 -1.94 -6.14
CA VAL A 16 -26.43 -2.70 -5.85
C VAL A 16 -26.48 -2.90 -4.34
N LEU A 17 -27.47 -2.27 -3.73
CA LEU A 17 -27.88 -2.44 -2.33
C LEU A 17 -28.13 -3.93 -2.08
N CYS A 18 -27.52 -4.50 -1.04
CA CYS A 18 -27.88 -5.84 -0.58
C CYS A 18 -29.37 -5.83 -0.19
N VAL A 19 -30.21 -6.62 -0.86
CA VAL A 19 -31.50 -7.04 -0.30
C VAL A 19 -31.29 -8.45 0.22
N HIS A 20 -30.94 -8.57 1.50
CA HIS A 20 -31.17 -9.79 2.25
C HIS A 20 -32.41 -9.55 3.11
N ASP A 21 -33.36 -10.48 3.04
CA ASP A 21 -34.55 -10.48 3.88
C ASP A 21 -34.14 -10.52 5.35
N VAL A 22 -34.69 -9.58 6.13
CA VAL A 22 -34.34 -9.37 7.54
C VAL A 22 -35.03 -10.44 8.36
N ALA A 23 -34.36 -11.58 8.53
CA ALA A 23 -34.76 -12.57 9.51
C ALA A 23 -33.54 -12.95 10.36
N ASN A 24 -33.42 -12.20 11.46
CA ASN A 24 -32.66 -12.51 12.68
C ASN A 24 -31.23 -11.95 12.76
N ASP A 25 -31.15 -10.64 12.99
CA ASP A 25 -29.99 -10.03 13.64
C ASP A 25 -29.94 -10.47 15.12
N THR A 26 -28.96 -11.29 15.47
CA THR A 26 -28.43 -11.32 16.82
C THR A 26 -27.03 -10.75 16.77
N ASP A 27 -26.91 -9.51 17.24
CA ASP A 27 -25.63 -8.90 17.62
C ASP A 27 -24.81 -9.92 18.42
N SER A 28 -23.62 -10.25 17.93
CA SER A 28 -22.62 -11.00 18.68
C SER A 28 -21.25 -10.62 18.16
N SER A 29 -20.82 -9.45 18.64
CA SER A 29 -19.45 -9.32 19.10
C SER A 29 -19.00 -10.62 19.81
N THR A 30 -17.90 -11.20 19.32
CA THR A 30 -17.05 -12.26 19.90
C THR A 30 -17.38 -13.75 19.66
N ASN A 31 -16.38 -14.42 19.06
CA ASN A 31 -15.82 -15.76 19.29
C ASN A 31 -16.69 -17.03 19.11
N ASP A 32 -16.38 -17.73 18.00
CA ASP A 32 -16.49 -19.17 17.68
C ASP A 32 -17.83 -19.92 17.83
N ASP A 33 -18.27 -20.59 16.74
CA ASP A 33 -18.47 -22.06 16.71
C ASP A 33 -18.98 -22.58 15.35
N GLY A 34 -18.07 -23.17 14.57
CA GLY A 34 -18.32 -24.42 13.81
C GLY A 34 -19.38 -24.46 12.69
N GLY A 35 -19.08 -23.89 11.52
CA GLY A 35 -19.83 -24.13 10.29
C GLY A 35 -19.09 -23.71 9.01
N GLY A 36 -17.98 -24.37 8.69
CA GLY A 36 -17.27 -24.18 7.41
C GLY A 36 -16.65 -22.79 7.26
N GLY A 37 -15.83 -22.40 8.24
CA GLY A 37 -15.14 -21.12 8.28
C GLY A 37 -14.29 -20.86 7.04
N SER A 38 -14.81 -20.07 6.11
CA SER A 38 -13.96 -19.15 5.37
C SER A 38 -13.63 -18.04 6.35
N THR A 39 -12.50 -18.16 7.06
CA THR A 39 -12.00 -17.04 7.85
C THR A 39 -11.89 -15.85 6.90
N PRO A 40 -12.64 -14.75 7.13
CA PRO A 40 -12.52 -13.57 6.29
C PRO A 40 -11.05 -13.15 6.30
N CYS A 41 -10.49 -12.92 5.12
CA CYS A 41 -9.09 -12.55 5.00
C CYS A 41 -8.80 -11.31 5.87
N VAL A 42 -7.65 -11.33 6.52
CA VAL A 42 -7.17 -10.14 7.25
C VAL A 42 -6.96 -9.04 6.21
N SER A 43 -7.65 -7.91 6.36
CA SER A 43 -7.43 -6.76 5.49
C SER A 43 -5.95 -6.37 5.49
N PRO A 44 -5.33 -6.12 4.32
CA PRO A 44 -5.92 -5.84 3.01
C PRO A 44 -6.01 -7.04 2.04
N TRP A 45 -5.95 -8.29 2.50
CA TRP A 45 -5.89 -9.46 1.61
C TRP A 45 -7.28 -10.00 1.22
N CYS A 46 -7.41 -10.62 0.05
CA CYS A 46 -8.62 -11.25 -0.49
C CYS A 46 -8.27 -12.43 -1.42
N GLY A 47 -9.26 -13.16 -1.97
CA GLY A 47 -9.05 -14.36 -2.79
C GLY A 47 -9.38 -15.67 -2.06
N GLU A 48 -9.31 -16.82 -2.77
CA GLU A 48 -9.65 -18.13 -2.17
C GLU A 48 -8.74 -18.49 -0.99
N LYS A 49 -7.50 -18.00 -1.00
CA LYS A 49 -6.46 -18.27 -0.01
C LYS A 49 -5.90 -16.99 0.60
N CYS A 50 -6.58 -15.85 0.45
CA CYS A 50 -6.07 -14.54 0.87
C CYS A 50 -4.72 -14.17 0.24
N GLU A 51 -4.47 -14.60 -1.01
CA GLU A 51 -3.25 -14.35 -1.75
C GLU A 51 -3.29 -13.07 -2.59
N LEU A 52 -4.48 -12.51 -2.82
CA LEU A 52 -4.68 -11.31 -3.60
C LEU A 52 -4.72 -10.10 -2.67
N LEU A 53 -4.11 -9.00 -3.09
CA LEU A 53 -4.30 -7.73 -2.41
C LEU A 53 -5.66 -7.14 -2.85
N ASN A 54 -6.53 -6.85 -1.89
CA ASN A 54 -7.70 -6.04 -2.14
C ASN A 54 -7.24 -4.63 -2.54
N CYS A 55 -7.81 -4.12 -3.63
CA CYS A 55 -7.49 -2.79 -4.13
C CYS A 55 -8.69 -1.87 -3.84
N ASP A 56 -8.96 -1.59 -2.57
CA ASP A 56 -9.81 -0.47 -2.15
C ASP A 56 -8.94 0.76 -1.79
N GLU A 57 -9.57 1.89 -1.48
CA GLU A 57 -8.92 3.21 -1.43
C GLU A 57 -7.92 3.36 -0.27
N THR A 58 -7.93 2.45 0.70
CA THR A 58 -7.06 2.46 1.89
C THR A 58 -5.87 1.50 1.82
N ASP A 59 -5.76 0.65 0.80
CA ASP A 59 -4.94 -0.57 0.88
C ASP A 59 -3.44 -0.37 0.58
N CYS A 60 -3.04 0.76 0.02
CA CYS A 60 -1.62 1.15 -0.11
C CYS A 60 -1.22 2.20 0.94
N ASN A 61 -1.80 2.13 2.14
CA ASN A 61 -1.60 3.09 3.24
C ASN A 61 -1.84 4.56 2.85
N GLY A 62 -2.65 4.82 1.81
CA GLY A 62 -2.81 6.15 1.21
C GLY A 62 -1.56 6.71 0.49
N ASN A 63 -0.47 5.94 0.48
CA ASN A 63 0.84 6.31 -0.05
C ASN A 63 1.11 5.71 -1.44
N GLY A 64 0.10 5.15 -2.10
CA GLY A 64 0.25 4.53 -3.41
C GLY A 64 -1.07 4.34 -4.14
N VAL A 65 -0.98 3.80 -5.35
CA VAL A 65 -2.12 3.41 -6.19
C VAL A 65 -2.06 1.91 -6.41
N CYS A 66 -3.13 1.20 -6.05
CA CYS A 66 -3.21 -0.25 -6.26
C CYS A 66 -3.46 -0.55 -7.75
N THR A 67 -2.55 -1.27 -8.38
CA THR A 67 -2.61 -1.65 -9.80
C THR A 67 -2.38 -3.15 -9.93
N ASN A 68 -3.38 -3.88 -10.46
CA ASN A 68 -3.30 -5.32 -10.72
C ASN A 68 -2.87 -6.18 -9.51
N GLY A 69 -3.39 -5.87 -8.31
CA GLY A 69 -3.06 -6.60 -7.09
C GLY A 69 -1.69 -6.26 -6.48
N SER A 70 -1.09 -5.14 -6.87
CA SER A 70 0.17 -4.63 -6.31
C SER A 70 0.13 -3.11 -6.12
N CYS A 71 0.75 -2.61 -5.06
CA CYS A 71 0.82 -1.17 -4.81
C CYS A 71 1.96 -0.52 -5.60
N LYS A 72 1.60 0.53 -6.36
CA LYS A 72 2.56 1.49 -6.93
C LYS A 72 2.68 2.68 -5.99
N CYS A 73 3.79 2.75 -5.26
CA CYS A 73 3.99 3.78 -4.24
C CYS A 73 4.24 5.17 -4.85
N LYS A 74 3.74 6.19 -4.17
CA LYS A 74 4.07 7.59 -4.38
C LYS A 74 5.54 7.81 -4.04
N ALA A 75 6.11 8.90 -4.55
CA ALA A 75 7.49 9.24 -4.30
C ALA A 75 7.75 9.45 -2.79
N GLY A 76 8.86 8.87 -2.31
CA GLY A 76 9.21 8.90 -0.88
C GLY A 76 8.74 7.70 -0.07
N TRP A 77 8.02 6.75 -0.69
CA TRP A 77 7.49 5.55 -0.05
C TRP A 77 7.85 4.27 -0.80
N TYR A 78 8.00 3.17 -0.06
CA TYR A 78 8.21 1.82 -0.58
C TYR A 78 7.59 0.75 0.34
N GLY A 79 7.71 -0.50 -0.08
CA GLY A 79 7.08 -1.65 0.57
C GLY A 79 5.92 -2.19 -0.26
N SER A 80 5.45 -3.38 0.08
CA SER A 80 4.38 -4.04 -0.67
C SER A 80 3.06 -3.28 -0.58
N LEU A 81 2.87 -2.49 0.49
CA LEU A 81 1.69 -1.67 0.75
C LEU A 81 2.04 -0.18 0.91
N CYS A 82 3.24 0.24 0.50
CA CYS A 82 3.73 1.61 0.68
C CYS A 82 3.75 2.06 2.15
N GLU A 83 4.05 1.13 3.04
CA GLU A 83 4.05 1.31 4.50
C GLU A 83 5.36 1.90 5.04
N LYS A 84 6.40 2.00 4.21
CA LYS A 84 7.73 2.44 4.63
C LYS A 84 8.19 3.69 3.89
N PHE A 85 8.84 4.60 4.60
CA PHE A 85 9.52 5.76 4.01
C PHE A 85 10.84 5.37 3.36
N CYS A 86 11.25 6.04 2.28
CA CYS A 86 12.53 5.71 1.66
C CYS A 86 13.70 5.74 2.63
N PRO A 87 14.60 4.74 2.56
CA PRO A 87 15.80 4.75 3.37
C PRO A 87 16.73 5.87 2.91
N HIS A 88 17.74 6.16 3.74
CA HIS A 88 18.77 7.13 3.40
C HIS A 88 19.41 6.80 2.04
N ASN A 89 19.74 7.85 1.28
CA ASN A 89 20.32 7.75 -0.06
C ASN A 89 19.43 7.09 -1.12
N ARG A 90 18.11 7.02 -0.90
CA ARG A 90 17.13 6.60 -1.89
C ARG A 90 15.98 7.60 -2.00
N TYR A 91 15.37 7.67 -3.17
CA TYR A 91 14.23 8.55 -3.41
C TYR A 91 13.32 8.08 -4.53
N GLY A 92 12.19 8.78 -4.67
CA GLY A 92 11.22 8.53 -5.73
C GLY A 92 10.23 7.41 -5.40
N PRO A 93 9.37 7.03 -6.38
CA PRO A 93 8.36 5.99 -6.19
C PRO A 93 9.03 4.63 -5.95
N GLY A 94 8.65 3.94 -4.87
CA GLY A 94 9.27 2.66 -4.51
C GLY A 94 10.74 2.76 -4.11
N CYS A 95 11.28 3.98 -3.94
CA CYS A 95 12.68 4.24 -3.60
C CYS A 95 13.67 3.60 -4.60
N GLU A 96 13.27 3.54 -5.87
CA GLU A 96 14.05 2.92 -6.96
C GLU A 96 15.28 3.73 -7.35
N TYR A 97 15.31 5.03 -7.04
CA TYR A 97 16.43 5.90 -7.39
C TYR A 97 17.41 6.07 -6.23
N SER A 98 18.70 6.05 -6.55
CA SER A 98 19.79 6.33 -5.61
C SER A 98 20.12 7.82 -5.58
N CYS A 99 20.33 8.35 -4.38
CA CYS A 99 20.75 9.72 -4.16
C CYS A 99 22.19 9.78 -3.70
N TYR A 100 22.92 10.80 -4.14
CA TYR A 100 24.31 11.01 -3.76
C TYR A 100 24.53 12.48 -3.41
N CYS A 101 24.72 12.77 -2.12
CA CYS A 101 24.99 14.11 -1.59
C CYS A 101 26.39 14.22 -0.95
N ASN A 102 27.32 13.35 -1.41
CA ASN A 102 28.72 13.31 -0.97
C ASN A 102 28.92 13.24 0.56
N ASP A 103 27.96 12.65 1.27
CA ASP A 103 27.86 12.63 2.76
C ASP A 103 27.91 14.02 3.43
N ASN A 104 27.85 15.09 2.65
CA ASN A 104 27.88 16.48 3.06
C ASN A 104 26.49 17.12 3.00
N GLY A 105 25.44 16.30 2.90
CA GLY A 105 24.07 16.78 2.85
C GLY A 105 23.06 15.65 3.04
N ALA A 106 21.83 16.05 3.33
CA ALA A 106 20.69 15.14 3.42
C ALA A 106 19.98 15.04 2.07
N CYS A 107 19.60 13.83 1.67
CA CYS A 107 18.81 13.64 0.47
C CYS A 107 17.31 13.74 0.76
N HIS A 108 16.60 14.49 -0.07
CA HIS A 108 15.14 14.57 -0.02
C HIS A 108 14.51 13.28 -0.58
N HIS A 109 13.83 12.51 0.28
CA HIS A 109 13.26 11.20 -0.06
C HIS A 109 12.22 11.22 -1.21
N VAL A 110 11.55 12.34 -1.45
CA VAL A 110 10.60 12.49 -2.58
C VAL A 110 11.30 12.88 -3.90
N THR A 111 12.08 13.96 -3.90
CA THR A 111 12.62 14.59 -5.12
C THR A 111 14.03 14.16 -5.47
N GLY A 112 14.79 13.62 -4.52
CA GLY A 112 16.22 13.32 -4.68
C GLY A 112 17.14 14.54 -4.57
N SER A 113 16.60 15.71 -4.20
CA SER A 113 17.40 16.92 -4.05
C SER A 113 18.29 16.86 -2.81
N CYS A 114 19.52 17.33 -2.92
CA CYS A 114 20.45 17.42 -1.80
C CYS A 114 20.27 18.73 -1.04
N ILE A 115 20.15 18.62 0.28
CA ILE A 115 20.18 19.74 1.22
C ILE A 115 21.56 19.72 1.87
N CYS A 116 22.42 20.66 1.50
CA CYS A 116 23.81 20.66 1.93
C CYS A 116 23.98 21.13 3.38
N ASN A 117 24.92 20.50 4.07
CA ASN A 117 25.39 20.91 5.39
C ASN A 117 26.12 22.25 5.29
N THR A 118 26.24 22.93 6.43
CA THR A 118 26.94 24.22 6.52
C THR A 118 28.38 24.10 5.98
N GLY A 119 28.75 24.99 5.06
CA GLY A 119 30.06 25.00 4.41
C GLY A 119 30.14 24.19 3.12
N TYR A 120 29.03 23.63 2.62
CA TYR A 120 28.96 22.94 1.34
C TYR A 120 27.87 23.51 0.42
N THR A 121 28.10 23.43 -0.89
CA THR A 121 27.18 23.89 -1.94
C THR A 121 27.24 22.99 -3.19
N GLY A 122 26.42 23.33 -4.18
CA GLY A 122 26.27 22.60 -5.43
C GLY A 122 25.21 21.49 -5.37
N PRO A 123 24.83 20.91 -6.52
CA PRO A 123 23.73 19.95 -6.64
C PRO A 123 23.93 18.64 -5.85
N HIS A 124 25.18 18.30 -5.53
CA HIS A 124 25.57 17.10 -4.78
C HIS A 124 26.42 17.42 -3.54
N CYS A 125 26.43 18.67 -3.07
CA CYS A 125 27.22 19.09 -1.89
C CYS A 125 28.72 18.75 -2.00
N MET A 126 29.26 18.88 -3.21
CA MET A 126 30.66 18.56 -3.51
C MET A 126 31.59 19.78 -3.43
N GLU A 127 31.04 20.98 -3.40
CA GLU A 127 31.80 22.24 -3.37
C GLU A 127 31.84 22.77 -1.94
N ARG A 128 33.00 23.21 -1.47
CA ARG A 128 33.16 23.84 -0.15
C ARG A 128 33.06 25.35 -0.27
N ILE A 129 32.41 25.98 0.70
CA ILE A 129 32.28 27.44 0.84
C ILE A 129 33.40 27.98 1.73
#